data_AF-A0A7W1AYA1-F1
#
_entry.id   AF-A0A7W1AYA1-F1
#
_cell.length_a   1.000
_cell.length_b   1.000
_cell.length_c   1.000
_cell.angle_alpha   90.00
_cell.angle_beta   90.00
_cell.angle_gamma   90.00
#
_symmetry.space_group_name_H-M   'P 1'
#
loop_
_entity.id
_entity.type
_entity.pdbx_description
1 polymer ?
#
loop_
_entity_poly.entity_id
_entity_poly.type
_entity_poly.pdbx_seq_one_letter_code
_entity_poly.pdbx_strand_id
1 'polypeptide(L)'
;MAPWYWYLEKALERWGLAVVPIAVLFLLGSGTVPLFALCALLIVLTHVPLAHKEIRFLFPAIPFIVITAGLGSASAIQLLQAAHRKLGRPQLASAAVACWIGGAGIVGFRADFREDWTRSSEVLQAMRAVRAQPDLCGLGLVDIRWWATGGYTHLHREVPMYLHSGPVDGVHLKPVHETQRGFNYAITQAQSPMPDIFDVKQCWGAVCFRKREGSCADPGSNEVNRVLRDSGT
;
A
#
# COMPACT_ATOMS: atom_id res chain seq x y z
N MET A 1 6.34 -22.67 -0.49
CA MET A 1 5.93 -22.21 -1.83
C MET A 1 4.43 -21.96 -1.81
N ALA A 2 3.97 -20.79 -2.27
CA ALA A 2 2.55 -20.50 -2.33
C ALA A 2 1.87 -21.30 -3.47
N PRO A 3 0.59 -21.73 -3.32
CA PRO A 3 -0.11 -22.51 -4.33
C PRO A 3 -0.35 -21.71 -5.64
N TRP A 4 -0.59 -22.39 -6.76
CA TRP A 4 -0.83 -21.72 -8.05
C TRP A 4 -2.08 -20.83 -8.05
N TYR A 5 -3.09 -21.19 -7.25
CA TYR A 5 -4.34 -20.44 -7.09
C TYR A 5 -4.25 -19.29 -6.08
N TRP A 6 -3.07 -18.98 -5.53
CA TRP A 6 -2.89 -17.95 -4.50
C TRP A 6 -3.44 -16.58 -4.91
N TYR A 7 -3.30 -16.18 -6.18
CA TYR A 7 -3.87 -14.91 -6.65
C TYR A 7 -5.40 -14.93 -6.69
N LEU A 8 -6.00 -16.07 -7.02
CA LEU A 8 -7.46 -16.24 -6.99
C LEU A 8 -7.97 -16.20 -5.54
N GLU A 9 -7.27 -16.84 -4.62
CA GLU A 9 -7.55 -16.76 -3.18
C GLU A 9 -7.51 -15.31 -2.70
N LYS A 10 -6.47 -14.54 -3.06
CA LYS A 10 -6.38 -13.11 -2.71
C LYS A 10 -7.43 -12.24 -3.38
N ALA A 11 -7.80 -12.55 -4.62
CA ALA A 11 -8.91 -11.88 -5.29
C ALA A 11 -10.24 -12.14 -4.57
N LEU A 12 -10.49 -13.38 -4.12
CA LEU A 12 -11.69 -13.73 -3.36
C LEU A 12 -11.69 -13.12 -1.95
N GLU A 13 -10.55 -13.09 -1.26
CA GLU A 13 -10.40 -12.46 0.05
C GLU A 13 -10.73 -10.96 -0.03
N ARG A 14 -10.20 -10.27 -1.05
CA ARG A 14 -10.35 -8.82 -1.20
C ARG A 14 -11.67 -8.42 -1.87
N TRP A 15 -12.03 -9.04 -2.99
CA TRP A 15 -13.20 -8.63 -3.78
C TRP A 15 -14.45 -9.45 -3.47
N GLY A 16 -14.31 -10.55 -2.71
CA GLY A 16 -15.42 -11.43 -2.36
C GLY A 16 -16.09 -12.01 -3.60
N LEU A 17 -17.43 -12.09 -3.56
CA LEU A 17 -18.23 -12.59 -4.67
C LEU A 17 -18.20 -11.69 -5.91
N ALA A 18 -17.70 -10.45 -5.81
CA ALA A 18 -17.60 -9.56 -6.98
C ALA A 18 -16.64 -10.11 -8.06
N VAL A 19 -15.74 -11.03 -7.70
CA VAL A 19 -14.89 -11.74 -8.67
C VAL A 19 -15.72 -12.45 -9.74
N VAL A 20 -16.86 -13.05 -9.38
CA VAL A 20 -17.71 -13.82 -10.32
C VAL A 20 -18.34 -12.95 -11.41
N PRO A 21 -19.13 -11.90 -11.11
CA PRO A 21 -19.68 -11.04 -12.15
C PRO A 21 -18.58 -10.31 -12.93
N ILE A 22 -17.47 -9.90 -12.30
CA ILE A 22 -16.34 -9.32 -13.02
C ILE A 22 -15.74 -10.31 -14.02
N ALA A 23 -15.56 -11.58 -13.65
CA ALA A 23 -15.05 -12.61 -14.55
C ALA A 23 -16.00 -12.88 -15.72
N VAL A 24 -17.31 -12.98 -15.45
CA VAL A 24 -18.34 -13.16 -16.51
C VAL A 24 -18.33 -11.97 -17.47
N LEU A 25 -18.32 -10.74 -16.96
CA LEU A 25 -18.27 -9.54 -17.77
C LEU A 25 -16.95 -9.43 -18.53
N PHE A 26 -15.82 -9.80 -17.93
CA PHE A 26 -14.53 -9.85 -18.60
C PHE A 26 -14.57 -10.80 -19.81
N LEU A 27 -15.14 -11.99 -19.66
CA LEU A 27 -15.31 -12.95 -20.75
C LEU A 27 -16.21 -12.38 -21.85
N LEU A 28 -17.34 -11.77 -21.51
CA LEU A 28 -18.22 -11.11 -22.49
C LEU A 28 -17.54 -9.94 -23.24
N GLY A 29 -16.66 -9.20 -22.55
CA GLY A 29 -15.91 -8.07 -23.13
C GLY A 29 -14.69 -8.49 -23.95
N SER A 30 -14.13 -9.66 -23.68
CA SER A 30 -12.88 -10.15 -24.30
C SER A 30 -12.93 -10.23 -25.82
N GLY A 31 -14.10 -10.54 -26.40
CA GLY A 31 -14.29 -10.57 -27.84
C GLY A 31 -14.33 -9.18 -28.49
N THR A 32 -14.68 -8.14 -27.72
CA THR A 32 -14.77 -6.76 -28.21
C THR A 32 -13.41 -6.05 -28.16
N VAL A 33 -12.63 -6.33 -27.11
CA VAL A 33 -11.30 -5.72 -26.88
C VAL A 33 -10.25 -6.77 -26.54
N PRO A 34 -9.88 -7.64 -27.50
CA PRO A 34 -9.00 -8.77 -27.23
C PRO A 34 -7.62 -8.38 -26.73
N LEU A 35 -7.10 -7.20 -27.12
CA LEU A 35 -5.79 -6.72 -26.67
C LEU A 35 -5.76 -6.50 -25.15
N PHE A 36 -6.77 -5.85 -24.56
CA PHE A 36 -6.80 -5.63 -23.11
C PHE A 36 -6.96 -6.94 -22.34
N ALA A 37 -7.81 -7.85 -22.83
CA ALA A 37 -7.96 -9.19 -22.25
C ALA A 37 -6.63 -9.97 -22.30
N LEU A 38 -5.92 -9.92 -23.43
CA LEU A 38 -4.62 -10.56 -23.60
C LEU A 38 -3.57 -9.97 -22.65
N CYS A 39 -3.47 -8.65 -22.52
CA CYS A 39 -2.56 -8.00 -21.58
C CYS A 39 -2.83 -8.45 -20.14
N ALA A 40 -4.10 -8.45 -19.71
CA ALA A 40 -4.49 -8.93 -18.38
C ALA A 40 -4.06 -10.38 -18.15
N LEU A 41 -4.36 -11.26 -19.11
CA LEU A 41 -4.04 -12.69 -19.02
C LEU A 41 -2.53 -12.93 -19.00
N LEU A 42 -1.76 -12.28 -19.87
CA LEU A 42 -0.30 -12.42 -19.91
C LEU A 42 0.32 -11.99 -18.57
N ILE A 43 -0.09 -10.84 -18.02
CA ILE A 43 0.41 -10.39 -16.72
C ILE A 43 0.12 -11.44 -15.64
N VAL A 44 -1.12 -11.94 -15.54
CA VAL A 44 -1.47 -12.95 -14.52
C VAL A 44 -0.66 -14.23 -14.73
N LEU A 45 -0.66 -14.79 -15.94
CA LEU A 45 -0.02 -16.07 -16.26
C LEU A 45 1.49 -16.04 -16.06
N THR A 46 2.17 -14.93 -16.37
CA THR A 46 3.60 -14.77 -16.12
C THR A 46 3.93 -14.80 -14.62
N HIS A 47 3.02 -14.34 -13.75
CA HIS A 47 3.29 -14.24 -12.31
C HIS A 47 2.81 -15.45 -11.49
N VAL A 48 1.94 -16.30 -12.04
CA VAL A 48 1.50 -17.56 -11.40
C VAL A 48 2.66 -18.51 -11.03
N PRO A 49 3.67 -18.77 -11.90
CA PRO A 49 4.74 -19.73 -11.61
C PRO A 49 5.82 -19.18 -10.66
N LEU A 50 5.80 -17.89 -10.32
CA LEU A 50 6.82 -17.30 -9.46
C LEU A 50 6.74 -17.85 -8.04
N ALA A 51 7.90 -18.25 -7.50
CA ALA A 51 8.01 -18.79 -6.15
C ALA A 51 7.70 -17.72 -5.08
N HIS A 52 8.13 -16.48 -5.32
CA HIS A 52 7.80 -15.32 -4.51
C HIS A 52 6.53 -14.66 -5.05
N LYS A 53 5.46 -14.62 -4.25
CA LYS A 53 4.18 -14.04 -4.66
C LYS A 53 3.90 -12.77 -3.88
N GLU A 54 3.60 -11.71 -4.61
CA GLU A 54 3.12 -10.46 -4.03
C GLU A 54 1.93 -9.95 -4.83
N ILE A 55 0.94 -9.39 -4.13
CA ILE A 55 -0.27 -8.87 -4.78
C ILE A 55 0.04 -7.71 -5.75
N ARG A 56 1.11 -6.95 -5.46
CA ARG A 56 1.53 -5.78 -6.26
C ARG A 56 1.93 -6.14 -7.69
N PHE A 57 2.33 -7.40 -7.93
CA PHE A 57 2.67 -7.88 -9.26
C PHE A 57 1.45 -7.93 -10.21
N LEU A 58 0.23 -8.01 -9.66
CA LEU A 58 -1.00 -7.99 -10.45
C LEU A 58 -1.60 -6.59 -10.62
N PHE A 59 -1.07 -5.55 -9.95
CA PHE A 59 -1.63 -4.20 -10.08
C PHE A 59 -1.73 -3.70 -11.53
N PRO A 60 -0.76 -3.99 -12.43
CA PRO A 60 -0.90 -3.62 -13.84
C PRO A 60 -2.04 -4.36 -14.58
N ALA A 61 -2.46 -5.55 -14.13
CA ALA A 61 -3.55 -6.31 -14.74
C ALA A 61 -4.94 -5.75 -14.41
N ILE A 62 -5.10 -5.17 -13.22
CA ILE A 62 -6.38 -4.66 -12.71
C ILE A 62 -7.09 -3.70 -13.69
N PRO A 63 -6.45 -2.62 -14.21
CA PRO A 63 -7.14 -1.71 -15.13
C PRO A 63 -7.61 -2.43 -16.41
N PHE A 64 -6.82 -3.36 -16.95
CA PHE A 64 -7.19 -4.13 -18.13
C PHE A 64 -8.40 -5.05 -17.88
N ILE A 65 -8.45 -5.69 -16.71
CA ILE A 65 -9.59 -6.50 -16.28
C ILE A 65 -10.84 -5.64 -16.18
N VAL A 66 -10.77 -4.51 -15.47
CA VAL A 66 -11.91 -3.64 -15.20
C VAL A 66 -12.43 -2.97 -16.48
N ILE A 67 -11.55 -2.51 -17.37
CA ILE A 67 -11.95 -1.93 -18.67
C ILE A 67 -12.66 -2.97 -19.53
N THR A 68 -12.09 -4.17 -19.63
CA THR A 68 -12.68 -5.27 -20.41
C THR A 68 -14.05 -5.67 -19.85
N ALA A 69 -14.18 -5.79 -18.52
CA ALA A 69 -15.44 -6.08 -17.85
C ALA A 69 -16.47 -4.94 -18.00
N GLY A 70 -16.03 -3.69 -17.97
CA GLY A 70 -16.88 -2.52 -18.24
C GLY A 70 -17.49 -2.60 -19.64
N LEU A 71 -16.69 -2.93 -20.65
CA LEU A 71 -17.17 -3.14 -22.02
C LEU A 71 -18.06 -4.38 -22.15
N GLY A 72 -17.75 -5.45 -21.43
CA GLY A 72 -18.62 -6.63 -21.33
C GLY A 72 -20.00 -6.33 -20.73
N SER A 73 -20.14 -5.26 -19.94
CA SER A 73 -21.43 -4.78 -19.44
C SER A 73 -22.31 -4.29 -20.60
N ALA A 74 -21.73 -3.68 -21.64
CA ALA A 74 -22.46 -3.30 -22.84
C ALA A 74 -22.95 -4.51 -23.63
N SER A 75 -22.12 -5.56 -23.73
CA SER A 75 -22.52 -6.85 -24.34
C SER A 75 -23.65 -7.50 -23.55
N ALA A 76 -23.57 -7.51 -22.21
CA ALA A 76 -24.64 -8.02 -21.34
C ALA A 76 -25.96 -7.26 -21.53
N ILE A 77 -25.91 -5.92 -21.64
CA ILE A 77 -27.09 -5.10 -21.91
C ILE A 77 -27.74 -5.47 -23.25
N GLN A 78 -26.94 -5.70 -24.31
CA GLN A 78 -27.46 -6.10 -25.62
C GLN A 78 -28.14 -7.48 -25.56
N LEU A 79 -27.52 -8.45 -24.88
CA LEU A 79 -28.10 -9.78 -24.68
C LEU A 79 -29.42 -9.72 -23.90
N LEU A 80 -29.44 -8.94 -22.82
CA LEU A 80 -30.65 -8.74 -22.00
C LEU A 80 -31.76 -8.04 -22.77
N GLN A 81 -31.43 -7.04 -23.60
CA GLN A 81 -32.41 -6.35 -24.43
C GLN A 81 -33.01 -7.28 -25.50
N ALA A 82 -32.18 -8.15 -26.09
CA ALA A 82 -32.63 -9.15 -27.06
C ALA A 82 -33.58 -10.17 -26.41
N ALA A 83 -33.28 -10.61 -25.18
CA ALA A 83 -34.11 -11.53 -24.40
C ALA A 83 -35.40 -10.86 -23.87
N HIS A 84 -35.32 -9.58 -23.49
CA HIS A 84 -36.40 -8.84 -22.84
C HIS A 84 -36.67 -7.51 -23.55
N ARG A 85 -37.34 -7.60 -24.71
CA ARG A 85 -37.64 -6.44 -25.59
C ARG A 85 -38.41 -5.29 -24.93
N LYS A 86 -39.04 -5.52 -23.77
CA LYS A 86 -39.77 -4.49 -23.00
C LYS A 86 -38.85 -3.56 -22.21
N LEU A 87 -37.60 -3.97 -21.95
CA LEU A 87 -36.64 -3.16 -21.20
C LEU A 87 -35.95 -2.18 -22.15
N GLY A 88 -36.03 -0.89 -21.82
CA GLY A 88 -35.32 0.14 -22.56
C GLY A 88 -33.81 0.07 -22.30
N ARG A 89 -33.01 0.27 -23.34
CA ARG A 89 -31.55 0.42 -23.22
C ARG A 89 -31.11 1.43 -22.13
N PRO A 90 -31.72 2.62 -21.95
CA PRO A 90 -31.31 3.53 -20.88
C PRO A 90 -31.59 2.97 -19.48
N GLN A 91 -32.66 2.19 -19.31
CA GLN A 91 -32.99 1.55 -18.03
C GLN A 91 -31.94 0.49 -17.67
N LEU A 92 -31.58 -0.37 -18.63
CA LEU A 92 -30.54 -1.39 -18.46
C LEU A 92 -29.16 -0.77 -18.20
N ALA A 93 -28.82 0.30 -18.93
CA ALA A 93 -27.57 1.03 -18.71
C ALA A 93 -27.52 1.66 -17.32
N SER A 94 -28.62 2.30 -16.88
CA SER A 94 -28.71 2.87 -15.53
C SER A 94 -28.59 1.80 -14.45
N ALA A 95 -29.24 0.64 -14.64
CA ALA A 95 -29.12 -0.50 -13.74
C ALA A 95 -27.67 -1.02 -13.67
N ALA A 96 -27.00 -1.16 -14.82
CA ALA A 96 -25.60 -1.59 -14.86
C ALA A 96 -24.67 -0.60 -14.14
N VAL A 97 -24.84 0.70 -14.35
CA VAL A 97 -24.10 1.75 -13.63
C VAL A 97 -24.36 1.68 -12.13
N ALA A 98 -25.63 1.53 -11.72
CA ALA A 98 -26.00 1.36 -10.32
C ALA A 98 -25.36 0.11 -9.70
N CYS A 99 -25.30 -1.02 -10.43
CA CYS A 99 -24.60 -2.22 -9.99
C CYS A 99 -23.09 -2.01 -9.83
N TRP A 100 -22.45 -1.29 -10.75
CA TRP A 100 -21.02 -0.96 -10.65
C TRP A 100 -20.74 -0.05 -9.44
N ILE A 101 -21.53 1.01 -9.25
CA ILE A 101 -21.40 1.93 -8.11
C ILE A 101 -21.67 1.19 -6.79
N GLY A 102 -22.77 0.43 -6.72
CA GLY A 102 -23.13 -0.35 -5.54
C GLY A 102 -22.09 -1.41 -5.21
N GLY A 103 -21.62 -2.17 -6.20
CA GLY A 103 -20.56 -3.16 -6.04
C GLY A 103 -19.23 -2.55 -5.60
N ALA A 104 -18.81 -1.44 -6.23
CA ALA A 104 -17.62 -0.71 -5.82
C ALA A 104 -17.73 -0.15 -4.40
N GLY A 105 -18.90 0.36 -4.02
CA GLY A 105 -19.17 0.82 -2.66
C GLY A 105 -19.10 -0.32 -1.65
N ILE A 106 -19.76 -1.46 -1.92
CA ILE A 106 -19.72 -2.64 -1.05
C ILE A 106 -18.28 -3.12 -0.86
N VAL A 107 -17.49 -3.25 -1.93
CA VAL A 107 -16.10 -3.71 -1.82
C VAL A 107 -15.23 -2.66 -1.13
N GLY A 108 -15.32 -1.39 -1.53
CA GLY A 108 -14.43 -0.32 -1.07
C GLY A 108 -14.66 0.14 0.36
N PHE A 109 -15.89 0.00 0.89
CA PHE A 109 -16.25 0.39 2.26
C PHE A 109 -16.30 -0.78 3.25
N ARG A 110 -15.86 -1.98 2.87
CA ARG A 110 -15.68 -3.08 3.82
C ARG A 110 -14.67 -2.71 4.91
N ALA A 111 -14.92 -3.19 6.13
CA ALA A 111 -14.07 -2.91 7.29
C ALA A 111 -12.59 -3.25 7.03
N ASP A 112 -12.34 -4.38 6.36
CA ASP A 112 -11.00 -4.83 5.98
C ASP A 112 -10.25 -3.78 5.13
N PHE A 113 -10.96 -3.11 4.21
CA PHE A 113 -10.37 -2.05 3.40
C PHE A 113 -10.17 -0.77 4.19
N ARG A 114 -11.07 -0.43 5.12
CA ARG A 114 -10.90 0.76 5.98
C ARG A 114 -9.58 0.69 6.74
N GLU A 115 -9.24 -0.48 7.29
CA GLU A 115 -7.95 -0.70 7.95
C GLU A 115 -6.79 -0.44 6.98
N ASP A 116 -6.82 -1.01 5.77
CA ASP A 116 -5.79 -0.79 4.75
C ASP A 116 -5.69 0.68 4.30
N TRP A 117 -6.81 1.41 4.17
CA TRP A 117 -6.84 2.84 3.80
C TRP A 117 -6.18 3.71 4.88
N THR A 118 -6.37 3.36 6.14
CA THR A 118 -5.81 4.11 7.29
C THR A 118 -4.50 3.55 7.79
N ARG A 119 -3.99 2.48 7.16
CA ARG A 119 -2.79 1.78 7.60
C ARG A 119 -1.62 2.74 7.62
N SER A 120 -0.93 2.78 8.77
CA SER A 120 0.23 3.66 9.00
C SER A 120 -0.11 5.15 8.92
N SER A 121 -1.38 5.55 8.97
CA SER A 121 -1.79 6.95 8.93
C SER A 121 -1.18 7.77 10.07
N GLU A 122 -0.97 7.17 11.24
CA GLU A 122 -0.32 7.79 12.40
C GLU A 122 1.16 8.05 12.13
N VAL A 123 1.85 7.09 11.51
CA VAL A 123 3.25 7.24 11.09
C VAL A 123 3.38 8.32 10.03
N LEU A 124 2.50 8.35 9.03
CA LEU A 124 2.52 9.37 7.98
C LEU A 124 2.14 10.77 8.50
N GLN A 125 1.36 10.86 9.59
CA GLN A 125 1.11 12.12 10.29
C GLN A 125 2.35 12.58 11.05
N ALA A 126 3.02 11.68 11.77
CA ALA A 126 4.28 11.98 12.44
C ALA A 126 5.39 12.41 11.46
N MET A 127 5.51 11.74 10.32
CA MET A 127 6.45 12.13 9.25
C MET A 127 6.17 13.55 8.74
N ARG A 128 4.90 13.91 8.53
CA ARG A 128 4.52 15.27 8.10
C ARG A 128 4.84 16.31 9.17
N ALA A 129 4.61 16.01 10.44
CA ALA A 129 4.90 16.92 11.54
C ALA A 129 6.41 17.13 11.75
N VAL A 130 7.20 16.06 11.63
CA VAL A 130 8.68 16.12 11.69
C VAL A 130 9.23 16.88 10.49
N ARG A 131 8.73 16.62 9.28
CA ARG A 131 9.10 17.38 8.07
C ARG A 131 8.92 18.88 8.22
N ALA A 132 7.89 19.31 8.94
CA ALA A 132 7.58 20.73 9.15
C ALA A 132 8.55 21.43 10.12
N GLN A 133 9.43 20.69 10.79
CA GLN A 133 10.38 21.25 11.75
C GLN A 133 11.60 21.85 11.02
N PRO A 134 11.85 23.16 11.17
CA PRO A 134 12.92 23.83 10.43
C PRO A 134 14.32 23.40 10.87
N ASP A 135 14.46 23.01 12.14
CA ASP A 135 15.71 22.57 12.77
C ASP A 135 15.96 21.05 12.61
N LEU A 136 15.14 20.34 11.85
CA LEU A 136 15.34 18.92 11.56
C LEU A 136 16.70 18.69 10.90
N CYS A 137 17.58 17.92 11.56
CA CYS A 137 18.89 17.53 11.06
C CYS A 137 19.10 16.01 10.95
N GLY A 138 18.21 15.21 11.53
CA GLY A 138 18.22 13.76 11.42
C GLY A 138 16.98 13.15 12.09
N LEU A 139 16.56 11.99 11.61
CA LEU A 139 15.32 11.33 12.03
C LEU A 139 15.56 9.88 12.50
N GLY A 140 15.32 9.59 13.78
CA GLY A 140 15.29 8.23 14.31
C GLY A 140 13.95 7.55 14.11
N LEU A 141 13.95 6.28 13.70
CA LEU A 141 12.76 5.43 13.59
C LEU A 141 12.86 4.31 14.63
N VAL A 142 12.18 4.48 15.78
CA VAL A 142 12.30 3.57 16.94
C VAL A 142 11.05 2.71 17.03
N ASP A 143 11.20 1.40 16.85
CA ASP A 143 10.09 0.44 16.69
C ASP A 143 9.10 0.82 15.56
N ILE A 144 9.56 1.60 14.57
CA ILE A 144 8.81 2.00 13.38
C ILE A 144 9.53 1.50 12.13
N ARG A 145 8.91 0.55 11.43
CA ARG A 145 9.45 0.00 10.18
C ARG A 145 9.55 1.09 9.12
N TRP A 146 10.74 1.25 8.52
CA TRP A 146 11.00 2.31 7.54
C TRP A 146 10.03 2.31 6.36
N TRP A 147 9.66 1.15 5.82
CA TRP A 147 8.70 1.07 4.72
C TRP A 147 7.29 1.58 5.08
N ALA A 148 6.95 1.69 6.37
CA ALA A 148 5.67 2.26 6.83
C ALA A 148 5.68 3.79 6.86
N THR A 149 6.85 4.42 6.75
CA THR A 149 7.01 5.88 6.77
C THR A 149 6.84 6.52 5.39
N GLY A 150 6.88 5.71 4.32
CA GLY A 150 6.99 6.18 2.95
C GLY A 150 8.34 6.84 2.62
N GLY A 151 9.31 6.76 3.54
CA GLY A 151 10.69 7.18 3.35
C GLY A 151 10.87 8.65 2.96
N TYR A 152 11.86 8.91 2.11
CA TYR A 152 12.20 10.25 1.66
C TYR A 152 11.09 10.92 0.83
N THR A 153 10.19 10.15 0.21
CA THR A 153 9.03 10.70 -0.51
C THR A 153 8.10 11.49 0.43
N HIS A 154 7.89 11.00 1.65
CA HIS A 154 7.08 11.69 2.65
C HIS A 154 7.88 12.70 3.48
N LEU A 155 9.13 12.38 3.82
CA LEU A 155 9.99 13.28 4.60
C LEU A 155 10.33 14.55 3.81
N HIS A 156 10.61 14.40 2.52
CA HIS A 156 10.94 15.49 1.58
C HIS A 156 12.02 16.46 2.12
N ARG A 157 13.03 15.90 2.80
CA ARG A 157 14.17 16.60 3.38
C ARG A 157 15.40 15.72 3.22
N GLU A 158 16.52 16.32 2.86
CA GLU A 158 17.82 15.64 2.73
C GLU A 158 18.51 15.53 4.10
N VAL A 159 17.91 14.74 5.00
CA VAL A 159 18.45 14.46 6.34
C VAL A 159 18.50 12.95 6.59
N PRO A 160 19.53 12.43 7.29
CA PRO A 160 19.65 11.00 7.53
C PRO A 160 18.49 10.44 8.36
N MET A 161 18.00 9.26 7.96
CA MET A 161 17.07 8.44 8.74
C MET A 161 17.82 7.29 9.41
N TYR A 162 17.52 6.99 10.67
CA TYR A 162 18.17 5.95 11.47
C TYR A 162 17.20 4.84 11.85
N LEU A 163 17.59 3.60 11.60
CA LEU A 163 16.80 2.41 11.91
C LEU A 163 17.05 1.92 13.33
N HIS A 164 15.99 1.84 14.12
CA HIS A 164 15.97 1.18 15.42
C HIS A 164 14.75 0.27 15.55
N SER A 165 14.38 -0.41 14.46
CA SER A 165 13.24 -1.31 14.42
C SER A 165 13.46 -2.46 13.47
N GLY A 166 13.16 -3.67 13.94
CA GLY A 166 13.10 -4.88 13.13
C GLY A 166 14.47 -5.44 12.72
N PRO A 167 14.51 -6.72 12.33
CA PRO A 167 15.70 -7.29 11.71
C PRO A 167 15.90 -6.62 10.34
N VAL A 168 17.12 -6.15 10.09
CA VAL A 168 17.60 -5.93 8.73
C VAL A 168 18.55 -7.08 8.43
N ASP A 169 18.31 -7.79 7.34
CA ASP A 169 19.04 -9.03 7.01
C ASP A 169 20.55 -8.77 7.04
N GLY A 170 21.26 -9.51 7.90
CA GLY A 170 22.71 -9.42 8.05
C GLY A 170 23.25 -8.20 8.81
N VAL A 171 22.41 -7.29 9.32
CA VAL A 171 22.86 -6.06 10.00
C VAL A 171 22.32 -5.97 11.43
N HIS A 172 23.23 -5.97 12.41
CA HIS A 172 22.91 -5.69 13.80
C HIS A 172 22.75 -4.18 14.03
N LEU A 173 21.51 -3.74 14.20
CA LEU A 173 21.19 -2.36 14.53
C LEU A 173 21.63 -2.04 15.96
N LYS A 174 22.41 -0.97 16.12
CA LYS A 174 22.80 -0.47 17.44
C LYS A 174 21.61 0.10 18.21
N PRO A 175 21.62 0.04 19.55
CA PRO A 175 20.63 0.69 20.39
C PRO A 175 20.55 2.21 20.15
N VAL A 176 19.38 2.79 20.49
CA VAL A 176 19.12 4.23 20.38
C VAL A 176 20.15 5.06 21.16
N HIS A 177 20.55 4.65 22.36
CA HIS A 177 21.46 5.42 23.22
C HIS A 177 22.87 5.58 22.62
N GLU A 178 23.30 4.69 21.71
CA GLU A 178 24.61 4.77 21.04
C GLU A 178 24.59 5.67 19.80
N THR A 179 23.41 5.88 19.22
CA THR A 179 23.21 6.54 17.91
C THR A 179 22.38 7.82 18.03
N GLN A 180 21.87 8.14 19.22
CA GLN A 180 21.05 9.32 19.53
C GLN A 180 21.66 10.65 19.11
N ARG A 181 23.00 10.74 18.96
CA ARG A 181 23.69 11.95 18.48
C ARG A 181 23.48 12.20 16.98
N GLY A 182 23.08 11.18 16.22
CA GLY A 182 22.86 11.26 14.79
C GLY A 182 21.56 11.94 14.36
N PHE A 183 20.56 11.99 15.26
CA PHE A 183 19.25 12.58 14.96
C PHE A 183 18.76 13.45 16.10
N ASN A 184 17.98 14.49 15.78
CA ASN A 184 17.36 15.36 16.78
C ASN A 184 15.84 15.11 16.91
N TYR A 185 15.22 14.52 15.90
CA TYR A 185 13.83 14.06 15.96
C TYR A 185 13.76 12.53 15.89
N ALA A 186 12.79 11.95 16.58
CA ALA A 186 12.51 10.52 16.51
C ALA A 186 11.01 10.28 16.36
N ILE A 187 10.61 9.34 15.50
CA ILE A 187 9.25 8.78 15.49
C ILE A 187 9.34 7.43 16.21
N THR A 188 8.51 7.27 17.23
CA THR A 188 8.56 6.13 18.14
C THR A 188 7.16 5.54 18.33
N GLN A 189 7.07 4.27 18.71
CA GLN A 189 5.87 3.83 19.44
C GLN A 189 5.85 4.51 20.82
N ALA A 190 4.67 4.75 21.38
CA ALA A 190 4.50 5.48 22.63
C ALA A 190 5.20 4.77 23.80
N GLN A 191 5.21 3.43 23.76
CA GLN A 191 5.81 2.55 24.77
C GLN A 191 7.28 2.23 24.50
N SER A 192 7.85 2.67 23.37
CA SER A 192 9.26 2.39 23.06
C SER A 192 10.19 3.06 24.08
N PRO A 193 11.23 2.36 24.57
CA PRO A 193 12.22 2.96 25.44
C PRO A 193 12.99 4.04 24.68
N MET A 194 13.09 5.23 25.27
CA MET A 194 13.79 6.37 24.70
C MET A 194 14.66 7.03 25.77
N PRO A 195 15.87 7.50 25.44
CA PRO A 195 16.67 8.32 26.34
C PRO A 195 15.92 9.57 26.81
N ASP A 196 16.10 9.95 28.08
CA ASP A 196 15.41 11.08 28.72
C ASP A 196 15.67 12.44 28.05
N ILE A 197 16.68 12.53 27.18
CA ILE A 197 16.98 13.73 26.40
C ILE A 197 15.95 14.01 25.28
N PHE A 198 15.03 13.07 25.01
CA PHE A 198 14.00 13.22 23.98
C PHE A 198 12.63 13.48 24.60
N ASP A 199 12.17 14.72 24.50
CA ASP A 199 10.83 15.11 24.89
C ASP A 199 9.81 14.67 23.85
N VAL A 200 8.68 14.12 24.31
CA VAL A 200 7.50 13.93 23.46
C VAL A 200 6.94 15.30 23.07
N LYS A 201 6.75 15.53 21.77
CA LYS A 201 6.16 16.78 21.27
C LYS A 201 4.71 16.58 20.81
N GLN A 202 4.41 15.48 20.12
CA GLN A 202 3.04 15.14 19.71
C GLN A 202 2.89 13.64 19.48
N CYS A 203 1.68 13.12 19.67
CA CYS A 203 1.31 11.75 19.36
C CYS A 203 0.03 11.67 18.53
N TRP A 204 -0.06 10.63 17.70
CA TRP A 204 -1.27 10.18 17.01
C TRP A 204 -1.48 8.71 17.37
N GLY A 205 -2.47 8.44 18.22
CA GLY A 205 -2.66 7.10 18.78
C GLY A 205 -1.40 6.62 19.51
N ALA A 206 -0.86 5.48 19.09
CA ALA A 206 0.35 4.89 19.67
C ALA A 206 1.66 5.40 19.06
N VAL A 207 1.64 6.29 18.06
CA VAL A 207 2.86 6.82 17.42
C VAL A 207 3.13 8.23 17.90
N CYS A 208 4.32 8.49 18.41
CA CYS A 208 4.74 9.80 18.88
C CYS A 208 5.95 10.30 18.08
N PHE A 209 6.04 11.61 17.87
CA PHE A 209 7.31 12.23 17.52
C PHE A 209 7.90 12.93 18.73
N ARG A 210 9.21 12.73 18.90
CA ARG A 210 10.00 13.24 20.02
C ARG A 210 11.12 14.11 19.49
N LYS A 211 11.58 15.07 20.29
CA LYS A 211 12.66 16.00 19.95
C LYS A 211 13.67 16.05 21.09
N ARG A 212 14.96 16.09 20.74
CA ARG A 212 16.03 16.57 21.62
C ARG A 212 16.60 17.88 21.10
N GLU A 213 17.17 18.66 21.99
CA GLU A 213 17.89 19.87 21.63
C GLU A 213 19.32 19.56 21.11
N GLY A 214 19.88 20.51 20.38
CA GLY A 214 21.24 20.44 19.82
C GLY A 214 21.32 19.90 18.39
N SER A 215 22.53 19.96 17.82
CA SER A 215 22.80 19.53 16.45
C SER A 215 22.97 18.01 16.34
N CYS A 216 22.82 17.53 15.11
CA CYS A 216 23.15 16.17 14.72
C CYS A 216 24.64 16.08 14.40
N ALA A 217 25.27 14.97 14.80
CA ALA A 217 26.68 14.70 14.53
C ALA A 217 26.83 13.27 13.98
N ASP A 218 27.63 13.16 12.92
CA ASP A 218 27.97 11.96 12.13
C ASP A 218 26.81 11.01 11.78
N PRO A 219 26.49 10.79 10.48
CA PRO A 219 25.53 9.79 10.04
C PRO A 219 25.74 8.38 10.61
N GLY A 220 26.93 8.02 11.10
CA GLY A 220 27.12 6.88 12.03
C GLY A 220 26.57 5.53 11.55
N SER A 221 26.42 4.59 12.48
CA SER A 221 25.76 3.29 12.23
C SER A 221 24.24 3.43 12.28
N ASN A 222 23.52 2.53 11.60
CA ASN A 222 22.05 2.48 11.48
C ASN A 222 21.39 3.49 10.52
N GLU A 223 22.14 4.40 9.90
CA GLU A 223 21.61 5.25 8.84
C GLU A 223 21.10 4.39 7.68
N VAL A 224 19.87 4.65 7.21
CA VAL A 224 19.13 3.79 6.27
C VAL A 224 19.97 3.47 5.02
N ASN A 225 20.57 4.46 4.37
CA ASN A 225 21.31 4.23 3.13
C ASN A 225 22.63 3.46 3.37
N ARG A 226 23.24 3.60 4.54
CA ARG A 226 24.41 2.81 4.95
C ARG A 226 24.00 1.36 5.22
N VAL A 227 22.94 1.16 6.01
CA VAL A 227 22.42 -0.17 6.33
C VAL A 227 22.05 -0.93 5.05
N LEU A 228 21.35 -0.29 4.10
CA LEU A 228 20.97 -0.92 2.83
C LEU A 228 22.18 -1.29 1.97
N ARG A 229 23.23 -0.45 1.97
CA ARG A 229 24.50 -0.77 1.29
C ARG A 229 25.20 -1.97 1.93
N ASP A 230 25.21 -2.03 3.25
CA ASP A 230 25.89 -3.08 4.00
C ASP A 230 25.12 -4.43 3.94
N SER A 231 23.79 -4.40 3.82
CA SER A 231 22.95 -5.61 3.69
C SER A 231 22.93 -6.21 2.29
N GLY A 232 23.46 -5.52 1.27
CA GLY A 232 23.49 -6.02 -0.11
C GLY A 232 22.11 -6.14 -0.77
N THR A 233 21.15 -5.34 -0.32
CA THR A 233 19.76 -5.27 -0.80
C THR A 233 19.51 -4.06 -1.67
#